data_AF-A0A3N5T4Y1-F1
#
_entry.id   AF-A0A3N5T4Y1-F1
#
_cell.length_a   1.000
_cell.length_b   1.000
_cell.length_c   1.000
_cell.angle_alpha   90.00
_cell.angle_beta   90.00
_cell.angle_gamma   90.00
#
_symmetry.space_group_name_H-M   'P 1'
#
loop_
_entity.id
_entity.type
_entity.pdbx_description
1 polymer ?
#
loop_
_entity_poly.entity_id
_entity_poly.type
_entity_poly.pdbx_seq_one_letter_code
_entity_poly.pdbx_strand_id
1 'polypeptide(L)'
;MSRASRSVLKPDRVRKIEGSFAFIEHRFMREGFFESLEKAELHLYFFLVLVGDRHGLSWYAYDRICSMLRLTVDEYIEARNELIRKDLIAFDGHLFQVLSLPQKPPGAARRLLKTEEDMERHDPATVQQLIASSLGIRQEG
;
A
#
# COMPACT_ATOMS: atom_id res chain seq x y z
N MET A 1 -13.19 13.23 -34.99
CA MET A 1 -12.06 12.38 -34.58
C MET A 1 -12.59 10.99 -34.24
N SER A 2 -12.24 9.98 -35.04
CA SER A 2 -12.66 8.59 -34.81
C SER A 2 -12.00 8.06 -33.54
N ARG A 3 -12.82 7.64 -32.56
CA ARG A 3 -12.36 6.97 -31.35
C ARG A 3 -11.94 5.57 -31.79
N ALA A 4 -10.64 5.30 -31.88
CA ALA A 4 -10.14 3.96 -32.18
C ALA A 4 -10.84 2.97 -31.24
N SER A 5 -11.62 2.04 -31.83
CA SER A 5 -12.23 0.95 -31.07
C SER A 5 -11.08 0.10 -30.57
N ARG A 6 -10.67 0.28 -29.32
CA ARG A 6 -9.76 -0.67 -28.66
C ARG A 6 -10.49 -2.01 -28.63
N SER A 7 -10.09 -2.92 -29.51
CA SER A 7 -10.59 -4.29 -29.48
C SER A 7 -10.15 -4.91 -28.16
N VAL A 8 -11.11 -5.43 -27.41
CA VAL A 8 -10.80 -6.22 -26.21
C VAL A 8 -10.11 -7.52 -26.66
N LEU A 9 -9.06 -7.94 -25.95
CA LEU A 9 -8.23 -9.08 -26.37
C LEU A 9 -9.00 -10.42 -26.37
N LYS A 10 -9.95 -10.57 -25.45
CA LYS A 10 -10.77 -11.78 -25.29
C LYS A 10 -12.25 -11.42 -25.04
N PRO A 11 -13.04 -11.17 -26.11
CA PRO A 11 -14.41 -10.67 -25.99
C PRO A 11 -15.37 -11.61 -25.22
N ASP A 12 -15.13 -12.91 -25.26
CA ASP A 12 -15.91 -13.94 -24.54
C ASP A 12 -15.63 -13.99 -23.04
N ARG A 13 -14.58 -13.32 -22.56
CA ARG A 13 -14.16 -13.32 -21.14
C ARG A 13 -13.87 -11.91 -20.62
N VAL A 14 -14.71 -10.94 -20.98
CA VAL A 14 -14.66 -9.62 -20.36
C VAL A 14 -15.01 -9.75 -18.88
N ARG A 15 -14.12 -9.26 -18.00
CA ARG A 15 -14.32 -9.29 -16.55
C ARG A 15 -15.62 -8.55 -16.19
N LYS A 16 -16.38 -9.14 -15.29
CA LYS A 16 -17.56 -8.55 -14.66
C LYS A 16 -17.41 -8.65 -13.14
N ILE A 17 -18.12 -7.79 -12.41
CA ILE A 17 -18.29 -7.96 -10.97
C ILE A 17 -19.50 -8.87 -10.79
N GLU A 18 -19.26 -10.13 -10.42
CA GLU A 18 -20.29 -11.17 -10.27
C GLU A 18 -20.45 -11.50 -8.78
N GLY A 19 -21.59 -11.17 -8.18
CA GLY A 19 -21.96 -11.56 -6.80
C GLY A 19 -21.01 -11.12 -5.67
N SER A 20 -19.94 -10.38 -5.98
CA SER A 20 -18.91 -9.99 -5.02
C SER A 20 -19.09 -8.55 -4.56
N PHE A 21 -18.91 -8.33 -3.27
CA PHE A 21 -18.82 -6.99 -2.66
C PHE A 21 -17.40 -6.42 -2.73
N ALA A 22 -16.41 -7.25 -3.12
CA ALA A 22 -15.03 -6.84 -3.24
C ALA A 22 -14.81 -5.97 -4.49
N PHE A 23 -14.64 -4.68 -4.28
CA PHE A 23 -14.16 -3.76 -5.31
C PHE A 23 -13.07 -2.86 -4.74
N ILE A 24 -12.17 -2.40 -5.61
CA ILE A 24 -11.16 -1.41 -5.27
C ILE A 24 -11.49 -0.17 -6.08
N GLU A 25 -11.69 0.95 -5.40
CA GLU A 25 -11.93 2.22 -6.07
C GLU A 25 -10.75 2.59 -6.97
N HIS A 26 -11.03 3.11 -8.17
CA HIS A 26 -9.97 3.58 -9.08
C HIS A 26 -9.10 4.68 -8.45
N ARG A 27 -9.64 5.43 -7.47
CA ARG A 27 -8.88 6.42 -6.72
C ARG A 27 -7.74 5.82 -5.88
N PHE A 28 -7.85 4.56 -5.47
CA PHE A 28 -6.78 3.87 -4.74
C PHE A 28 -5.44 3.95 -5.49
N MET A 29 -5.49 3.78 -6.82
CA MET A 29 -4.31 3.97 -7.67
C MET A 29 -4.08 5.45 -8.02
N ARG A 30 -5.13 6.15 -8.48
CA ARG A 30 -4.98 7.51 -9.03
C ARG A 30 -4.47 8.52 -7.99
N GLU A 31 -4.88 8.36 -6.74
CA GLU A 31 -4.62 9.33 -5.68
C GLU A 31 -3.45 8.92 -4.79
N GLY A 32 -2.68 7.86 -5.11
CA GLY A 32 -1.45 7.56 -4.40
C GLY A 32 -1.58 6.63 -3.18
N PHE A 33 -2.74 5.99 -2.98
CA PHE A 33 -2.90 5.05 -1.85
C PHE A 33 -2.05 3.80 -2.05
N PHE A 34 -2.03 3.25 -3.26
CA PHE A 34 -1.21 2.08 -3.58
C PHE A 34 0.27 2.34 -3.25
N GLU A 35 0.78 3.50 -3.64
CA GLU A 35 2.15 3.93 -3.43
C GLU A 35 2.47 4.28 -1.97
N SER A 36 1.45 4.57 -1.16
CA SER A 36 1.61 4.86 0.27
C SER A 36 1.76 3.61 1.14
N LEU A 37 1.49 2.43 0.59
CA LEU A 37 1.48 1.17 1.34
C LEU A 37 2.71 0.30 1.02
N GLU A 38 3.29 -0.26 2.07
CA GLU A 38 4.34 -1.27 1.95
C GLU A 38 3.80 -2.60 1.42
N LYS A 39 4.70 -3.49 1.01
CA LYS A 39 4.33 -4.78 0.43
C LYS A 39 3.39 -5.58 1.34
N ALA A 40 3.69 -5.71 2.63
CA ALA A 40 2.85 -6.47 3.57
C ALA A 40 1.48 -5.81 3.79
N GLU A 41 1.44 -4.48 3.82
CA GLU A 41 0.21 -3.69 3.91
C GLU A 41 -0.70 -3.92 2.69
N LEU A 42 -0.13 -3.90 1.48
CA LEU A 42 -0.87 -4.20 0.24
C LEU A 42 -1.45 -5.62 0.25
N HIS A 43 -0.67 -6.62 0.66
CA HIS A 43 -1.15 -8.00 0.74
C HIS A 43 -2.32 -8.12 1.71
N LEU A 44 -2.19 -7.56 2.92
CA LEU A 44 -3.24 -7.60 3.93
C LEU A 44 -4.48 -6.81 3.50
N TYR A 45 -4.31 -5.60 2.98
CA TYR A 45 -5.42 -4.74 2.55
C TYR A 45 -6.23 -5.40 1.43
N PHE A 46 -5.58 -5.89 0.37
CA PHE A 46 -6.30 -6.55 -0.72
C PHE A 46 -6.92 -7.88 -0.32
N PHE A 47 -6.30 -8.62 0.59
CA PHE A 47 -6.92 -9.80 1.17
C PHE A 47 -8.21 -9.44 1.90
N LEU A 48 -8.18 -8.43 2.78
CA LEU A 48 -9.35 -7.98 3.52
C LEU A 48 -10.46 -7.44 2.60
N VAL A 49 -10.11 -6.73 1.53
CA VAL A 49 -11.07 -6.32 0.48
C VAL A 49 -11.73 -7.52 -0.18
N LEU A 50 -10.95 -8.59 -0.44
CA LEU A 50 -11.45 -9.80 -1.10
C LEU A 50 -12.42 -10.60 -0.22
N VAL A 51 -12.11 -10.72 1.08
CA VAL A 51 -12.88 -11.56 2.02
C VAL A 51 -13.94 -10.79 2.81
N GLY A 52 -13.95 -9.46 2.71
CA GLY A 52 -14.90 -8.59 3.37
C GLY A 52 -16.33 -8.79 2.86
N ASP A 53 -17.30 -8.67 3.75
CA ASP A 53 -18.72 -8.63 3.38
C ASP A 53 -19.11 -7.26 2.77
N ARG A 54 -20.42 -7.04 2.59
CA ARG A 54 -20.96 -5.77 2.03
C ARG A 54 -20.63 -4.51 2.85
N HIS A 55 -20.22 -4.68 4.10
CA HIS A 55 -19.81 -3.60 5.01
C HIS A 55 -18.30 -3.55 5.21
N GLY A 56 -17.54 -4.36 4.46
CA GLY A 56 -16.11 -4.51 4.60
C GLY A 56 -15.67 -5.39 5.77
N LEU A 57 -16.59 -6.16 6.38
CA LEU A 57 -16.31 -6.91 7.60
C LEU A 57 -15.67 -8.28 7.32
N SER A 58 -14.67 -8.66 8.12
CA SER A 58 -14.02 -9.97 8.04
C SER A 58 -13.65 -10.52 9.43
N TRP A 59 -13.96 -11.80 9.65
CA TRP A 59 -13.68 -12.55 10.89
C TRP A 59 -12.45 -13.48 10.77
N TYR A 60 -11.59 -13.26 9.78
CA TYR A 60 -10.41 -14.09 9.60
C TYR A 60 -9.42 -13.90 10.75
N ALA A 61 -9.11 -15.00 11.46
CA ALA A 61 -8.10 -15.01 12.51
C ALA A 61 -6.70 -14.76 11.95
N TYR A 62 -5.83 -14.12 12.75
CA TYR A 62 -4.52 -13.67 12.30
C TYR A 62 -3.62 -14.81 11.83
N ASP A 63 -3.68 -15.99 12.47
CA ASP A 63 -2.90 -17.17 12.12
C ASP A 63 -3.26 -17.69 10.71
N ARG A 64 -4.55 -17.68 10.37
CA ARG A 64 -5.05 -18.03 9.03
C ARG A 64 -4.59 -17.01 8.00
N ILE A 65 -4.64 -15.71 8.33
CA ILE A 65 -4.15 -14.64 7.45
C ILE A 65 -2.65 -14.81 7.20
N CYS A 66 -1.83 -14.97 8.24
CA CYS A 66 -0.39 -15.17 8.13
C CYS A 66 -0.06 -16.39 7.25
N SER A 67 -0.77 -17.51 7.46
CA SER A 67 -0.59 -18.73 6.67
C SER A 67 -0.93 -18.52 5.19
N MET A 68 -2.05 -17.86 4.88
CA MET A 68 -2.50 -17.63 3.50
C MET A 68 -1.61 -16.62 2.76
N LEU A 69 -1.22 -15.55 3.43
CA LEU A 69 -0.41 -14.47 2.85
C LEU A 69 1.10 -14.72 2.94
N ARG A 70 1.50 -15.80 3.64
CA ARG A 70 2.90 -16.13 3.92
C ARG A 70 3.64 -14.99 4.61
N LEU A 71 2.95 -14.35 5.55
CA LEU A 71 3.51 -13.33 6.42
C LEU A 71 3.97 -13.97 7.72
N THR A 72 5.08 -13.50 8.25
CA THR A 72 5.42 -13.69 9.65
C THR A 72 4.43 -12.94 10.54
N VAL A 73 4.37 -13.29 11.83
CA VAL A 73 3.50 -12.60 12.79
C VAL A 73 3.91 -11.13 12.92
N ASP A 74 5.21 -10.83 12.91
CA ASP A 74 5.71 -9.45 13.02
C ASP A 74 5.34 -8.60 11.79
N GLU A 75 5.51 -9.14 10.57
CA GLU A 75 5.08 -8.47 9.34
C GLU A 75 3.58 -8.19 9.33
N TYR A 76 2.77 -9.14 9.81
CA TYR A 76 1.34 -8.96 9.94
C TYR A 76 0.98 -7.89 10.98
N ILE A 77 1.61 -7.91 12.16
CA ILE A 77 1.36 -6.92 13.21
C ILE A 77 1.68 -5.52 12.72
N GLU A 78 2.84 -5.34 12.07
CA GLU A 78 3.24 -4.04 11.53
C GLU A 78 2.28 -3.60 10.43
N ALA A 79 2.00 -4.45 9.44
CA ALA A 79 1.08 -4.14 8.36
C ALA A 79 -0.32 -3.76 8.86
N ARG A 80 -0.86 -4.51 9.83
CA ARG A 80 -2.15 -4.21 10.45
C ARG A 80 -2.12 -2.84 11.14
N ASN A 81 -1.11 -2.58 11.97
CA ASN A 81 -1.01 -1.33 12.71
C ASN A 81 -0.85 -0.13 11.77
N GLU A 82 -0.08 -0.29 10.70
CA GLU A 82 0.08 0.71 9.64
C GLU A 82 -1.24 1.00 8.93
N LEU A 83 -1.98 -0.04 8.51
CA LEU A 83 -3.29 0.13 7.85
C LEU A 83 -4.32 0.82 8.77
N ILE A 84 -4.28 0.54 10.07
CA ILE A 84 -5.11 1.25 11.07
C ILE A 84 -4.69 2.71 11.17
N ARG A 85 -3.37 2.99 11.30
CA ARG A 85 -2.85 4.36 11.40
C ARG A 85 -3.16 5.19 10.15
N LYS A 86 -3.21 4.52 9.00
CA LYS A 86 -3.54 5.07 7.68
C LYS A 86 -5.05 5.22 7.44
N ASP A 87 -5.89 4.86 8.42
CA ASP A 87 -7.37 4.94 8.33
C ASP A 87 -7.94 4.15 7.15
N LEU A 88 -7.32 3.01 6.82
CA LEU A 88 -7.77 2.11 5.75
C LEU A 88 -8.53 0.90 6.28
N ILE A 89 -8.28 0.52 7.53
CA ILE A 89 -9.01 -0.54 8.23
C ILE A 89 -9.30 -0.14 9.68
N ALA A 90 -10.37 -0.69 10.24
CA ALA A 90 -10.59 -0.76 11.68
C ALA A 90 -10.44 -2.21 12.17
N PHE A 91 -10.02 -2.38 13.42
CA PHE A 91 -9.83 -3.70 14.04
C PHE A 91 -10.08 -3.62 15.55
N ASP A 92 -10.87 -4.55 16.10
CA ASP A 92 -11.22 -4.60 17.54
C ASP A 92 -10.51 -5.72 18.31
N GLY A 93 -9.62 -6.47 17.65
CA GLY A 93 -8.98 -7.67 18.20
C GLY A 93 -9.49 -8.97 17.59
N HIS A 94 -10.68 -8.97 16.98
CA HIS A 94 -11.30 -10.16 16.38
C HIS A 94 -11.90 -9.89 15.00
N LEU A 95 -12.47 -8.70 14.81
CA LEU A 95 -13.19 -8.29 13.62
C LEU A 95 -12.43 -7.19 12.89
N PHE A 96 -12.20 -7.39 11.60
CA PHE A 96 -11.73 -6.36 10.69
C PHE A 96 -12.89 -5.64 10.02
N GLN A 97 -12.71 -4.36 9.75
CA GLN A 97 -13.52 -3.60 8.80
C GLN A 97 -12.60 -2.89 7.81
N VAL A 98 -12.80 -3.10 6.50
CA VAL A 98 -12.23 -2.24 5.47
C VAL A 98 -13.03 -0.95 5.39
N LEU A 99 -12.35 0.19 5.51
CA LEU A 99 -13.00 1.49 5.53
C LEU A 99 -13.14 2.07 4.12
N SER A 100 -14.07 3.01 3.95
CA SER A 100 -14.07 3.88 2.77
C SER A 100 -12.76 4.67 2.71
N LEU A 101 -12.20 4.88 1.52
CA LEU A 101 -10.95 5.62 1.40
C LEU A 101 -11.11 7.04 1.95
N PRO A 102 -10.13 7.53 2.74
CA PRO A 102 -10.13 8.92 3.18
C PRO A 102 -9.99 9.86 1.97
N GLN A 103 -10.24 11.16 2.17
CA GLN A 103 -10.22 12.15 1.08
C GLN A 103 -8.85 12.31 0.40
N LYS A 104 -7.77 11.93 1.08
CA LYS A 104 -6.39 12.00 0.59
C LYS A 104 -5.62 10.79 1.10
N PRO A 105 -4.63 10.29 0.37
CA PRO A 105 -3.75 9.25 0.87
C PRO A 105 -3.04 9.73 2.15
N PRO A 106 -2.94 8.87 3.18
CA PRO A 106 -2.14 9.17 4.36
C PRO A 106 -0.67 9.25 3.96
N GLY A 107 -0.02 10.37 4.30
CA GLY A 107 1.44 10.43 4.26
C GLY A 107 2.10 10.42 2.88
N ALA A 108 1.39 10.71 1.78
CA ALA A 108 2.04 11.14 0.52
C ALA A 108 2.68 12.54 0.65
N ALA A 109 3.25 12.86 1.80
CA ALA A 109 4.32 13.82 1.85
C ALA A 109 5.51 13.14 1.17
N ARG A 110 5.76 13.47 -0.10
CA ARG A 110 7.16 13.61 -0.51
C ARG A 110 7.78 14.46 0.59
N ARG A 111 8.64 13.87 1.42
CA ARG A 111 9.36 14.63 2.44
C ARG A 111 10.20 15.60 1.63
N LEU A 112 9.72 16.83 1.50
CA LEU A 112 10.50 17.89 0.89
C LEU A 112 11.71 18.01 1.79
N LEU A 113 12.88 17.64 1.29
CA LEU A 113 14.14 17.83 1.98
C LEU A 113 14.34 19.35 2.04
N LYS A 114 14.00 19.94 3.18
CA LYS A 114 14.01 21.41 3.35
C LYS A 114 15.24 21.87 4.12
N THR A 115 15.79 21.00 4.96
CA THR A 115 16.94 21.30 5.81
C THR A 115 18.13 20.45 5.39
N GLU A 116 19.33 20.92 5.75
CA GLU A 116 20.58 20.18 5.56
C GLU A 116 20.51 18.83 6.28
N GLU A 117 20.05 18.80 7.54
CA GLU A 117 19.84 17.56 8.29
C GLU A 117 18.86 16.58 7.61
N ASP A 118 17.81 17.06 6.94
CA ASP A 118 16.92 16.21 6.16
C ASP A 118 17.64 15.60 4.95
N MET A 119 18.49 16.39 4.27
CA MET A 119 19.30 15.92 3.14
C MET A 119 20.36 14.90 3.62
N GLU A 120 21.05 15.16 4.72
CA GLU A 120 22.06 14.25 5.28
C GLU A 120 21.48 12.88 5.66
N ARG A 121 20.20 12.81 6.01
CA ARG A 121 19.53 11.55 6.41
C ARG A 121 18.81 10.83 5.27
N HIS A 122 18.37 11.57 4.26
CA HIS A 122 17.38 11.06 3.30
C HIS A 122 17.69 11.38 1.83
N ASP A 123 18.63 12.28 1.53
CA ASP A 123 19.14 12.48 0.16
C ASP A 123 20.23 11.44 -0.16
N PRO A 124 20.02 10.53 -1.12
CA PRO A 124 21.00 9.50 -1.45
C PRO A 124 22.37 10.06 -1.85
N ALA A 125 22.43 11.23 -2.50
CA ALA A 125 23.69 11.84 -2.91
C ALA A 125 24.47 12.42 -1.72
N THR A 126 23.79 13.15 -0.83
CA THR A 126 24.38 13.71 0.39
C THR A 126 24.84 12.58 1.33
N VAL A 127 24.02 11.54 1.51
CA VAL A 127 24.41 10.35 2.30
C VAL A 127 25.66 9.69 1.71
N GLN A 128 25.70 9.49 0.39
CA GLN A 128 26.86 8.88 -0.27
C GLN A 128 28.12 9.74 -0.15
N GLN A 129 27.99 11.06 -0.25
CA GLN A 129 29.09 12.01 -0.05
C GLN A 129 29.62 11.95 1.38
N LEU A 130 28.74 11.97 2.39
CA LEU A 130 29.13 11.86 3.81
C LEU A 130 29.85 10.55 4.12
N ILE A 131 29.38 9.44 3.56
CA ILE A 131 30.05 8.13 3.69
C ILE A 131 31.43 8.17 3.04
N ALA A 132 31.54 8.68 1.81
CA ALA A 132 32.82 8.79 1.11
C ALA A 132 33.82 9.68 1.86
N SER A 133 33.36 10.82 2.39
CA SER A 133 34.16 11.74 3.19
C SER A 133 34.60 11.13 4.52
N SER A 134 33.72 10.40 5.21
CA SER A 134 34.03 9.76 6.50
C SER A 134 34.98 8.57 6.35
N LEU A 135 34.95 7.89 5.20
CA LEU A 135 35.82 6.75 4.89
C LEU A 135 37.10 7.14 4.12
N GLY A 136 37.30 8.42 3.82
CA GLY A 136 38.48 8.92 3.10
C GLY A 136 38.56 8.47 1.64
N ILE A 137 37.44 8.06 1.04
CA ILE A 137 37.38 7.61 -0.35
C ILE A 137 37.26 8.83 -1.25
N ARG A 138 38.35 9.20 -1.94
CA ARG A 138 38.31 10.25 -2.97
C ARG A 138 37.44 9.78 -4.12
N GLN A 139 36.37 10.52 -4.42
CA GLN A 139 35.64 10.40 -5.68
C GLN A 139 36.56 10.92 -6.78
N GLU A 140 37.17 10.02 -7.55
CA GLU A 140 37.81 10.39 -8.81
C GLU A 140 36.70 10.78 -9.79
N GLY A 141 36.81 11.99 -10.35
CA GLY A 141 35.78 12.63 -11.18
C GLY A 141 35.67 12.07 -12.59
#